data_AF-A0A2M8CYR8-F1
#
_entry.id   AF-A0A2M8CYR8-F1
#
_cell.length_a   1.000
_cell.length_b   1.000
_cell.length_c   1.000
_cell.angle_alpha   90.00
_cell.angle_beta   90.00
_cell.angle_gamma   90.00
#
_symmetry.space_group_name_H-M   'P 1'
#
loop_
_entity.id
_entity.type
_entity.pdbx_description
1 polymer ?
#
loop_
_entity_poly.entity_id
_entity_poly.type
_entity_poly.pdbx_seq_one_letter_code
_entity_poly.pdbx_strand_id
1 'polypeptide(L)'
;LAIDSRYAQIMSVMQDAEQKRPTMRRIGDQIGAVFAPLALIVALAAWYFTGDSMRFLAVLVVATPCPLLIAIPITLISAISMAAKRGIIIKDPTVLERLPTCRTAIFDKTGTLTYGKPEVTEVLAAEGVNGNDVLRRAASLERYSKHPLASAILAAAEKAKLSLMDADAVSEKPGQGLTGTVDGHEIAVTSRKKFLATNPDKGALLPETAAGLECLILMDGEYAATIRLRDAPRDDGKPFIIHLSPIHKFNKVMIVSGDRESEVTYLADLLGIKETYASQSPEQKVEIVRRETALAPSLYMGDGINDAPALASATVGIAFGQHSSITAEAAGAVIMENSLVKVDELIHISADMRKIVLQSALGGMALSVIAMGFAAGGYITPVAGALLQEAIDVLAIANALRMTWQKRIEADITNENN
;
A
#
# COMPACT_ATOMS: atom_id res chain seq x y z
N LEU A 1 23.04 -24.68 -1.68
CA LEU A 1 23.14 -24.31 -0.24
C LEU A 1 21.86 -23.55 0.17
N ALA A 2 21.59 -23.28 1.45
CA ALA A 2 20.44 -22.46 1.88
C ALA A 2 20.42 -21.05 1.23
N ILE A 3 21.59 -20.62 0.75
CA ILE A 3 21.89 -19.37 0.03
C ILE A 3 21.32 -19.37 -1.41
N ASP A 4 21.04 -20.55 -2.00
CA ASP A 4 20.43 -20.69 -3.35
C ASP A 4 18.90 -20.79 -3.29
N SER A 5 18.29 -20.71 -2.10
CA SER A 5 16.84 -20.78 -2.00
C SER A 5 16.21 -19.50 -2.54
N ARG A 6 15.03 -19.64 -3.17
CA ARG A 6 14.22 -18.49 -3.62
C ARG A 6 13.97 -17.48 -2.50
N TYR A 7 13.86 -17.97 -1.26
CA TYR A 7 13.77 -17.15 -0.06
C TYR A 7 15.04 -16.28 0.15
N ALA A 8 16.24 -16.85 0.01
CA ALA A 8 17.49 -16.11 0.12
C ALA A 8 17.62 -15.02 -0.95
N GLN A 9 17.17 -15.28 -2.19
CA GLN A 9 17.12 -14.27 -3.26
C GLN A 9 16.13 -13.14 -2.94
N ILE A 10 14.96 -13.46 -2.40
CA ILE A 10 13.98 -12.46 -1.93
C ILE A 10 14.59 -11.60 -0.82
N MET A 11 15.29 -12.22 0.15
CA MET A 11 15.94 -11.52 1.26
C MET A 11 17.10 -10.62 0.81
N SER A 12 17.92 -11.05 -0.16
CA SER A 12 19.00 -10.20 -0.67
C SER A 12 18.45 -8.95 -1.37
N VAL A 13 17.36 -9.10 -2.13
CA VAL A 13 16.69 -7.96 -2.78
C VAL A 13 16.08 -7.00 -1.75
N MET A 14 15.60 -7.51 -0.62
CA MET A 14 15.09 -6.67 0.48
C MET A 14 16.21 -5.90 1.20
N GLN A 15 17.36 -6.54 1.47
CA GLN A 15 18.51 -5.88 2.12
C GLN A 15 19.08 -4.71 1.30
N ASP A 16 19.08 -4.83 -0.03
CA ASP A 16 19.48 -3.73 -0.93
C ASP A 16 18.54 -2.51 -0.85
N ALA A 17 17.29 -2.71 -0.44
CA ALA A 17 16.26 -1.69 -0.43
C ALA A 17 16.18 -0.90 0.89
N GLU A 18 16.57 -1.48 2.03
CA GLU A 18 16.40 -0.92 3.40
C GLU A 18 17.27 0.32 3.73
N GLN A 19 18.19 0.75 2.87
CA GLN A 19 19.14 1.82 3.21
C GLN A 19 18.65 3.24 2.92
N LYS A 20 17.57 3.76 3.53
CA LYS A 20 17.21 5.21 3.41
C LYS A 20 16.66 5.82 4.71
N ARG A 21 17.26 6.95 5.14
CA ARG A 21 16.83 7.78 6.30
C ARG A 21 15.83 8.88 5.88
N PRO A 22 15.03 9.46 6.80
CA PRO A 22 14.08 10.56 6.51
C PRO A 22 14.75 11.81 5.94
N THR A 23 14.11 12.43 4.93
CA THR A 23 14.75 13.49 4.13
C THR A 23 14.40 14.88 4.62
N MET A 24 13.17 15.12 5.11
CA MET A 24 12.75 16.47 5.54
C MET A 24 13.51 16.96 6.78
N ARG A 25 13.75 16.08 7.76
CA ARG A 25 14.57 16.43 8.93
C ARG A 25 16.00 16.85 8.53
N ARG A 26 16.58 16.14 7.56
CA ARG A 26 17.92 16.44 7.04
C ARG A 26 17.96 17.78 6.31
N ILE A 27 16.91 18.14 5.56
CA ILE A 27 16.78 19.47 4.96
C ILE A 27 16.74 20.54 6.06
N GLY A 28 16.01 20.29 7.15
CA GLY A 28 15.99 21.14 8.33
C GLY A 28 17.40 21.41 8.88
N ASP A 29 18.15 20.35 9.14
CA ASP A 29 19.52 20.43 9.65
C ASP A 29 20.47 21.17 8.69
N GLN A 30 20.34 20.93 7.38
CA GLN A 30 21.15 21.59 6.34
C GLN A 30 20.87 23.09 6.25
N ILE A 31 19.59 23.48 6.25
CA ILE A 31 19.21 24.90 6.24
C ILE A 31 19.72 25.57 7.52
N GLY A 32 19.59 24.92 8.68
CA GLY A 32 20.15 25.41 9.94
C GLY A 32 21.66 25.64 9.88
N ALA A 33 22.40 24.71 9.27
CA ALA A 33 23.85 24.82 9.09
C ALA A 33 24.28 25.99 8.20
N VAL A 34 23.47 26.38 7.21
CA VAL A 34 23.71 27.56 6.36
C VAL A 34 23.23 28.85 7.05
N PHE A 35 22.17 28.76 7.85
CA PHE A 35 21.57 29.90 8.53
C PHE A 35 22.48 30.51 9.61
N ALA A 36 23.16 29.68 10.39
CA ALA A 36 24.08 30.12 11.44
C ALA A 36 25.23 31.05 10.95
N PRO A 37 26.01 30.68 9.91
CA PRO A 37 27.06 31.56 9.41
C PRO A 37 26.49 32.82 8.76
N LEU A 38 25.34 32.74 8.08
CA LEU A 38 24.66 33.92 7.55
C LEU A 38 24.30 34.91 8.65
N ALA A 39 23.70 34.43 9.74
CA ALA A 39 23.35 35.24 10.89
C ALA A 39 24.57 35.92 11.53
N LEU A 40 25.69 35.19 11.65
CA LEU A 40 26.94 35.74 12.17
C LEU A 40 27.49 36.85 11.26
N ILE A 41 27.45 36.66 9.94
CA ILE A 41 27.87 37.68 8.97
C ILE A 41 27.00 38.93 9.11
N VAL A 42 25.68 38.77 9.20
CA VAL A 42 24.75 39.91 9.39
C VAL A 42 25.02 40.63 10.70
N ALA A 43 25.26 39.89 11.80
CA ALA A 43 25.57 40.47 13.11
C ALA A 43 26.87 41.29 13.07
N LEU A 44 27.93 40.72 12.50
CA LEU A 44 29.24 41.38 12.34
C LEU A 44 29.14 42.61 11.44
N ALA A 45 28.40 42.53 10.34
CA ALA A 45 28.18 43.66 9.45
C ALA A 45 27.42 44.79 10.18
N ALA A 46 26.35 44.45 10.91
CA ALA A 46 25.59 45.43 11.69
C ALA A 46 26.50 46.13 12.71
N TRP A 47 27.35 45.38 13.42
CA TRP A 47 28.31 45.97 14.36
C TRP A 47 29.33 46.87 13.66
N TYR A 48 29.95 46.40 12.59
CA TYR A 48 31.01 47.10 11.88
C TYR A 48 30.55 48.45 11.33
N PHE A 49 29.37 48.48 10.70
CA PHE A 49 28.84 49.71 10.09
C PHE A 49 28.25 50.71 11.09
N THR A 50 27.81 50.25 12.27
CA THR A 50 27.13 51.12 13.24
C THR A 50 27.97 51.46 14.46
N GLY A 51 29.01 50.68 14.76
CA GLY A 51 29.79 50.76 15.99
C GLY A 51 29.07 50.23 17.24
N ASP A 52 27.83 49.76 17.11
CA ASP A 52 26.97 49.38 18.22
C ASP A 52 26.94 47.86 18.44
N SER A 53 27.56 47.41 19.53
CA SER A 53 27.59 45.99 19.91
C SER A 53 26.23 45.46 20.38
N MET A 54 25.27 46.32 20.72
CA MET A 54 23.92 45.88 21.07
C MET A 54 23.17 45.36 19.87
N ARG A 55 23.43 45.89 18.66
CA ARG A 55 22.85 45.39 17.41
C ARG A 55 23.40 44.03 17.03
N PHE A 56 24.69 43.81 17.25
CA PHE A 56 25.31 42.49 17.12
C PHE A 56 24.59 41.45 17.99
N LEU A 57 24.44 41.76 19.27
CA LEU A 57 23.77 40.87 20.22
C LEU A 57 22.30 40.64 19.84
N ALA A 58 21.58 41.69 19.44
CA ALA A 58 20.17 41.59 19.04
C ALA A 58 19.98 40.67 17.82
N VAL A 59 20.85 40.78 16.82
CA VAL A 59 20.83 39.90 15.63
C VAL A 59 21.06 38.44 16.04
N LEU A 60 22.07 38.16 16.86
CA LEU A 60 22.36 36.78 17.28
C LEU A 60 21.25 36.17 18.14
N VAL A 61 20.61 36.97 18.99
CA VAL A 61 19.48 36.52 19.83
C VAL A 61 18.27 36.15 18.98
N VAL A 62 17.98 36.89 17.91
CA VAL A 62 16.84 36.64 17.02
C VAL A 62 17.14 35.53 16.00
N ALA A 63 18.40 35.30 15.67
CA ALA A 63 18.80 34.36 14.63
C ALA A 63 18.76 32.89 15.09
N THR A 64 17.57 32.38 15.41
CA THR A 64 17.37 30.97 15.76
C THR A 64 16.49 30.25 14.71
N PRO A 65 16.91 29.07 14.21
CA PRO A 65 16.11 28.28 13.28
C PRO A 65 15.08 27.39 13.99
N CYS A 66 14.59 27.80 15.16
CA CYS A 66 13.66 27.02 16.00
C CYS A 66 12.37 26.60 15.28
N PRO A 67 11.72 27.44 14.45
CA PRO A 67 10.50 27.05 13.74
C PRO A 67 10.70 25.84 12.84
N LEU A 68 11.88 25.75 12.22
CA LEU A 68 12.25 24.64 11.34
C LEU A 68 12.48 23.35 12.13
N LEU A 69 13.18 23.43 13.26
CA LEU A 69 13.55 22.27 14.07
C LEU A 69 12.36 21.65 14.81
N ILE A 70 11.41 22.47 15.25
CA ILE A 70 10.30 22.05 16.11
C ILE A 70 9.03 21.75 15.32
N ALA A 71 8.70 22.53 14.27
CA ALA A 71 7.45 22.35 13.56
C ALA A 71 7.39 21.03 12.77
N ILE A 72 8.52 20.57 12.20
CA ILE A 72 8.60 19.32 11.43
C ILE A 72 8.21 18.11 12.30
N PRO A 73 8.90 17.79 13.43
CA PRO A 73 8.56 16.62 14.23
C PRO A 73 7.16 16.69 14.83
N ILE A 74 6.69 17.87 15.24
CA ILE A 74 5.31 18.03 15.77
C ILE A 74 4.28 17.68 14.70
N THR A 75 4.43 18.23 13.49
CA THR A 75 3.49 17.96 12.40
C THR A 75 3.53 16.49 11.98
N LEU A 76 4.71 15.88 11.93
CA LEU A 76 4.90 14.47 11.59
C LEU A 76 4.23 13.54 12.61
N ILE A 77 4.47 13.75 13.90
CA ILE A 77 3.82 12.96 14.97
C ILE A 77 2.30 13.15 14.94
N SER A 78 1.83 14.37 14.67
CA SER A 78 0.39 14.65 14.52
C SER A 78 -0.22 13.86 13.36
N ALA A 79 0.46 13.83 12.21
CA ALA A 79 0.02 13.08 11.03
C ALA A 79 0.00 11.56 11.28
N ILE A 80 1.04 11.02 11.93
CA ILE A 80 1.10 9.60 12.32
C ILE A 80 -0.05 9.25 13.28
N SER A 81 -0.30 10.10 14.29
CA SER A 81 -1.40 9.89 15.24
C SER A 81 -2.76 9.90 14.54
N MET A 82 -2.95 10.78 13.57
CA MET A 82 -4.18 10.86 12.79
C MET A 82 -4.36 9.64 11.87
N ALA A 83 -3.30 9.20 11.17
CA ALA A 83 -3.32 8.00 10.35
C ALA A 83 -3.69 6.76 11.20
N ALA A 84 -3.06 6.61 12.37
CA ALA A 84 -3.33 5.49 13.27
C ALA A 84 -4.80 5.44 13.73
N LYS A 85 -5.42 6.59 14.05
CA LYS A 85 -6.85 6.69 14.39
C LYS A 85 -7.78 6.27 13.25
N ARG A 86 -7.29 6.23 12.01
CA ARG A 86 -8.04 5.83 10.80
C ARG A 86 -7.71 4.42 10.32
N GLY A 87 -6.99 3.62 11.11
CA GLY A 87 -6.61 2.26 10.72
C GLY A 87 -5.43 2.21 9.74
N ILE A 88 -4.61 3.26 9.68
CA ILE A 88 -3.43 3.34 8.81
C ILE A 88 -2.18 3.36 9.70
N ILE A 89 -1.38 2.31 9.64
CA ILE A 89 -0.15 2.19 10.43
C ILE A 89 1.02 2.72 9.61
N ILE A 90 1.67 3.78 10.11
CA ILE A 90 2.91 4.32 9.53
C ILE A 90 4.10 3.65 10.22
N LYS A 91 4.84 2.82 9.49
CA LYS A 91 6.07 2.18 9.99
C LYS A 91 7.28 3.04 9.69
N ASP A 92 7.34 3.57 8.47
CA ASP A 92 8.35 4.51 8.05
C ASP A 92 7.72 5.90 7.84
N PRO A 93 8.07 6.90 8.67
CA PRO A 93 7.61 8.27 8.48
C PRO A 93 7.99 8.88 7.12
N THR A 94 8.99 8.34 6.40
CA THR A 94 9.32 8.84 5.05
C THR A 94 8.19 8.66 4.05
N VAL A 95 7.26 7.72 4.30
CA VAL A 95 6.05 7.55 3.49
C VAL A 95 5.24 8.83 3.42
N LEU A 96 5.00 9.48 4.56
CA LEU A 96 4.23 10.73 4.61
C LEU A 96 4.94 11.87 3.87
N GLU A 97 6.27 11.86 3.84
CA GLU A 97 7.07 12.88 3.14
C GLU A 97 7.06 12.67 1.61
N ARG A 98 7.16 11.41 1.18
CA ARG A 98 7.41 11.03 -0.21
C ARG A 98 6.13 10.72 -0.99
N LEU A 99 5.05 10.28 -0.33
CA LEU A 99 3.80 9.94 -1.01
C LEU A 99 3.26 11.07 -1.90
N PRO A 100 3.27 12.37 -1.50
CA PRO A 100 2.81 13.47 -2.36
C PRO A 100 3.68 13.69 -3.61
N THR A 101 4.89 13.12 -3.67
CA THR A 101 5.78 13.22 -4.85
C THR A 101 5.58 12.09 -5.85
N CYS A 102 4.85 11.03 -5.49
CA CYS A 102 4.56 9.90 -6.36
C CYS A 102 3.77 10.34 -7.60
N ARG A 103 4.15 9.81 -8.77
CA ARG A 103 3.51 10.07 -10.07
C ARG A 103 3.14 8.80 -10.83
N THR A 104 3.67 7.65 -10.40
CA THR A 104 3.32 6.32 -10.92
C THR A 104 2.69 5.49 -9.82
N ALA A 105 1.48 4.98 -10.05
CA ALA A 105 0.81 4.04 -9.15
C ALA A 105 0.88 2.63 -9.73
N ILE A 106 1.40 1.69 -8.93
CA ILE A 106 1.61 0.30 -9.29
C ILE A 106 0.80 -0.55 -8.32
N PHE A 107 -0.08 -1.37 -8.85
CA PHE A 107 -0.95 -2.24 -8.07
C PHE A 107 -0.60 -3.69 -8.31
N ASP A 108 -0.48 -4.47 -7.24
CA ASP A 108 -0.76 -5.90 -7.35
C ASP A 108 -2.26 -6.11 -7.61
N LYS A 109 -2.60 -7.27 -8.17
CA LYS A 109 -4.00 -7.64 -8.45
C LYS A 109 -4.67 -8.20 -7.20
N THR A 110 -4.15 -9.33 -6.72
CA THR A 110 -4.82 -10.21 -5.76
C THR A 110 -4.75 -9.57 -4.38
N GLY A 111 -5.88 -9.48 -3.69
CA GLY A 111 -5.97 -8.87 -2.34
C GLY A 111 -5.68 -7.36 -2.26
N THR A 112 -5.25 -6.75 -3.37
CA THR A 112 -4.98 -5.31 -3.50
C THR A 112 -6.09 -4.59 -4.27
N LEU A 113 -6.31 -4.94 -5.55
CA LEU A 113 -7.44 -4.43 -6.34
C LEU A 113 -8.68 -5.32 -6.23
N THR A 114 -8.48 -6.54 -5.74
CA THR A 114 -9.52 -7.50 -5.38
C THR A 114 -9.53 -7.73 -3.87
N TYR A 115 -10.55 -8.40 -3.34
CA TYR A 115 -10.63 -8.70 -1.91
C TYR A 115 -9.69 -9.83 -1.46
N GLY A 116 -9.05 -10.55 -2.39
CA GLY A 116 -8.19 -11.70 -2.07
C GLY A 116 -9.00 -12.90 -1.59
N LYS A 117 -10.30 -12.91 -1.88
CA LYS A 117 -11.28 -13.90 -1.42
C LYS A 117 -12.01 -14.43 -2.65
N PRO A 118 -11.58 -15.58 -3.19
CA PRO A 118 -12.25 -16.17 -4.33
C PRO A 118 -13.69 -16.54 -3.94
N GLU A 119 -14.62 -16.30 -4.84
CA GLU A 119 -16.02 -16.70 -4.71
C GLU A 119 -16.40 -17.61 -5.89
N VAL A 120 -17.21 -18.64 -5.63
CA VAL A 120 -17.76 -19.48 -6.69
C VAL A 120 -18.75 -18.66 -7.52
N THR A 121 -18.47 -18.58 -8.82
CA THR A 121 -19.30 -17.84 -9.79
C THR A 121 -20.22 -18.78 -10.54
N GLU A 122 -19.72 -19.96 -10.92
CA GLU A 122 -20.47 -20.95 -11.71
C GLU A 122 -20.11 -22.37 -11.28
N VAL A 123 -21.10 -23.27 -11.33
CA VAL A 123 -20.92 -24.72 -11.23
C VAL A 123 -21.43 -25.33 -12.53
N LEU A 124 -20.50 -25.77 -13.38
CA LEU A 124 -20.78 -26.37 -14.68
C LEU A 124 -20.73 -27.89 -14.53
N ALA A 125 -21.87 -28.50 -14.26
CA ALA A 125 -21.98 -29.95 -14.13
C ALA A 125 -21.92 -30.64 -15.50
N ALA A 126 -21.39 -31.87 -15.52
CA ALA A 126 -21.45 -32.74 -16.68
C ALA A 126 -22.91 -33.13 -17.00
N GLU A 127 -23.16 -33.58 -18.23
CA GLU A 127 -24.49 -33.98 -18.66
C GLU A 127 -25.03 -35.13 -17.78
N GLY A 128 -26.26 -34.98 -17.29
CA GLY A 128 -26.90 -35.95 -16.39
C GLY A 128 -26.46 -35.87 -14.93
N VAL A 129 -25.53 -34.97 -14.57
CA VAL A 129 -25.05 -34.80 -13.19
C VAL A 129 -25.72 -33.60 -12.51
N ASN A 130 -26.18 -33.78 -11.27
CA ASN A 130 -26.78 -32.68 -10.50
C ASN A 130 -25.69 -31.80 -9.87
N GLY A 131 -25.58 -30.55 -10.34
CA GLY A 131 -24.57 -29.60 -9.85
C GLY A 131 -24.62 -29.33 -8.34
N ASN A 132 -25.80 -29.38 -7.71
CA ASN A 132 -25.91 -29.21 -6.26
C ASN A 132 -25.38 -30.42 -5.50
N ASP A 133 -25.52 -31.63 -6.04
CA ASP A 133 -24.95 -32.83 -5.43
C ASP A 133 -23.42 -32.82 -5.53
N VAL A 134 -22.89 -32.44 -6.69
CA VAL A 134 -21.45 -32.28 -6.89
C VAL A 134 -20.89 -31.20 -5.97
N LEU A 135 -21.53 -30.03 -5.88
CA LEU A 135 -21.11 -28.96 -4.98
C LEU A 135 -21.16 -29.41 -3.52
N ARG A 136 -22.21 -30.15 -3.12
CA ARG A 136 -22.35 -30.70 -1.77
C ARG A 136 -21.21 -31.67 -1.44
N ARG A 137 -20.88 -32.60 -2.33
CA ARG A 137 -19.79 -33.58 -2.15
C ARG A 137 -18.42 -32.91 -2.15
N ALA A 138 -18.17 -32.00 -3.10
CA ALA A 138 -16.96 -31.20 -3.17
C ALA A 138 -16.74 -30.37 -1.89
N ALA A 139 -17.76 -29.65 -1.43
CA ALA A 139 -17.69 -28.86 -0.20
C ALA A 139 -17.50 -29.73 1.05
N SER A 140 -18.10 -30.92 1.10
CA SER A 140 -17.91 -31.87 2.21
C SER A 140 -16.46 -32.34 2.30
N LEU A 141 -15.82 -32.56 1.14
CA LEU A 141 -14.41 -32.90 1.07
C LEU A 141 -13.49 -31.70 1.40
N GLU A 142 -13.78 -30.52 0.83
CA GLU A 142 -12.99 -29.29 1.00
C GLU A 142 -12.98 -28.77 2.44
N ARG A 143 -13.93 -29.19 3.29
CA ARG A 143 -13.93 -28.91 4.74
C ARG A 143 -12.59 -29.26 5.42
N TYR A 144 -11.87 -30.25 4.90
CA TYR A 144 -10.63 -30.75 5.47
C TYR A 144 -9.37 -30.12 4.84
N SER A 145 -9.52 -29.31 3.78
CA SER A 145 -8.40 -28.62 3.12
C SER A 145 -8.09 -27.28 3.79
N LYS A 146 -6.81 -26.90 3.76
CA LYS A 146 -6.34 -25.55 4.14
C LYS A 146 -6.14 -24.63 2.95
N HIS A 147 -6.51 -25.07 1.74
CA HIS A 147 -6.30 -24.30 0.53
C HIS A 147 -7.25 -23.08 0.50
N PRO A 148 -6.79 -21.88 0.08
CA PRO A 148 -7.65 -20.69 0.00
C PRO A 148 -8.90 -20.81 -0.88
N LEU A 149 -8.98 -21.84 -1.75
CA LEU A 149 -10.16 -22.11 -2.59
C LEU A 149 -11.23 -22.94 -1.87
N ALA A 150 -10.85 -23.69 -0.83
CA ALA A 150 -11.75 -24.52 -0.06
C ALA A 150 -12.85 -23.69 0.61
N SER A 151 -12.46 -22.55 1.20
CA SER A 151 -13.39 -21.60 1.84
C SER A 151 -14.46 -21.07 0.88
N ALA A 152 -14.09 -20.85 -0.38
CA ALA A 152 -15.01 -20.37 -1.40
C ALA A 152 -16.08 -21.42 -1.76
N ILE A 153 -15.66 -22.69 -1.87
CA ILE A 153 -16.56 -23.82 -2.17
C ILE A 153 -17.49 -24.09 -0.97
N LEU A 154 -16.97 -24.01 0.25
CA LEU A 154 -17.75 -24.11 1.49
C LEU A 154 -18.81 -23.00 1.58
N ALA A 155 -18.42 -21.74 1.32
CA ALA A 155 -19.34 -20.61 1.33
C ALA A 155 -20.44 -20.73 0.25
N ALA A 156 -20.09 -21.26 -0.93
CA ALA A 156 -21.06 -21.52 -1.99
C ALA A 156 -22.09 -22.60 -1.58
N ALA A 157 -21.64 -23.67 -0.94
CA ALA A 157 -22.53 -24.72 -0.42
C ALA A 157 -23.44 -24.20 0.71
N GLU A 158 -22.91 -23.35 1.60
CA GLU A 158 -23.70 -22.69 2.65
C GLU A 158 -24.76 -21.75 2.05
N LYS A 159 -24.40 -20.93 1.06
CA LYS A 159 -25.33 -20.04 0.33
C LYS A 159 -26.42 -20.83 -0.38
N ALA A 160 -26.09 -22.01 -0.92
CA ALA A 160 -27.03 -22.95 -1.52
C ALA A 160 -27.81 -23.79 -0.48
N LYS A 161 -27.58 -23.58 0.83
CA LYS A 161 -28.22 -24.30 1.95
C LYS A 161 -28.03 -25.82 1.88
N LEU A 162 -26.87 -26.27 1.43
CA LEU A 162 -26.54 -27.69 1.30
C LEU A 162 -25.99 -28.23 2.62
N SER A 163 -26.58 -29.32 3.12
CA SER A 163 -26.10 -29.99 4.33
C SER A 163 -24.87 -30.83 4.03
N LEU A 164 -23.69 -30.36 4.43
CA LEU A 164 -22.43 -31.08 4.25
C LEU A 164 -22.43 -32.45 4.95
N MET A 165 -21.69 -33.38 4.38
CA MET A 165 -21.51 -34.75 4.86
C MET A 165 -20.11 -34.94 5.46
N ASP A 166 -19.89 -36.07 6.13
CA ASP A 166 -18.55 -36.48 6.54
C ASP A 166 -17.79 -37.09 5.36
N ALA A 167 -16.48 -36.87 5.33
CA ALA A 167 -15.58 -37.42 4.32
C ALA A 167 -14.58 -38.39 4.97
N ASP A 168 -14.39 -39.54 4.35
CA ASP A 168 -13.44 -40.57 4.76
C ASP A 168 -12.20 -40.56 3.87
N ALA A 169 -11.09 -41.08 4.40
CA ALA A 169 -9.82 -41.27 3.68
C ALA A 169 -9.31 -40.02 2.93
N VAL A 170 -9.52 -38.84 3.50
CA VAL A 170 -9.12 -37.56 2.88
C VAL A 170 -7.59 -37.48 2.75
N SER A 171 -7.12 -37.13 1.55
CA SER A 171 -5.71 -36.92 1.24
C SER A 171 -5.50 -35.65 0.43
N GLU A 172 -4.64 -34.78 0.93
CA GLU A 172 -4.23 -33.55 0.26
C GLU A 172 -2.70 -33.59 0.06
N LYS A 173 -2.26 -34.10 -1.09
CA LYS A 173 -0.83 -34.13 -1.43
C LYS A 173 -0.47 -32.86 -2.22
N PRO A 174 0.65 -32.17 -1.90
CA PRO A 174 1.06 -30.97 -2.62
C PRO A 174 1.11 -31.19 -4.14
N GLY A 175 0.43 -30.31 -4.88
CA GLY A 175 0.34 -30.37 -6.34
C GLY A 175 -0.56 -31.49 -6.90
N GLN A 176 -1.21 -32.29 -6.04
CA GLN A 176 -2.08 -33.38 -6.48
C GLN A 176 -3.58 -33.09 -6.32
N GLY A 177 -3.94 -31.99 -5.68
CA GLY A 177 -5.33 -31.70 -5.34
C GLY A 177 -5.78 -32.46 -4.10
N LEU A 178 -7.10 -32.54 -3.92
CA LEU A 178 -7.75 -33.12 -2.76
C LEU A 178 -8.57 -34.34 -3.18
N THR A 179 -8.41 -35.46 -2.49
CA THR A 179 -9.17 -36.70 -2.77
C THR A 179 -9.75 -37.26 -1.48
N GLY A 180 -10.91 -37.91 -1.55
CA GLY A 180 -11.50 -38.63 -0.41
C GLY A 180 -12.82 -39.29 -0.79
N THR A 181 -13.42 -40.01 0.14
CA THR A 181 -14.72 -40.67 -0.09
C THR A 181 -15.81 -39.87 0.62
N VAL A 182 -16.89 -39.54 -0.09
CA VAL A 182 -18.06 -38.84 0.48
C VAL A 182 -19.32 -39.59 0.08
N ASP A 183 -20.07 -40.09 1.07
CA ASP A 183 -21.32 -40.86 0.86
C ASP A 183 -21.11 -41.98 -0.18
N GLY A 184 -20.08 -42.80 0.06
CA GLY A 184 -19.75 -43.98 -0.73
C GLY A 184 -19.08 -43.73 -2.09
N HIS A 185 -18.91 -42.48 -2.52
CA HIS A 185 -18.31 -42.12 -3.81
C HIS A 185 -16.92 -41.54 -3.64
N GLU A 186 -15.99 -41.88 -4.54
CA GLU A 186 -14.65 -41.30 -4.58
C GLU A 186 -14.73 -39.91 -5.22
N ILE A 187 -14.40 -38.87 -4.46
CA ILE A 187 -14.41 -37.47 -4.90
C ILE A 187 -12.98 -36.97 -5.01
N ALA A 188 -12.66 -36.33 -6.15
CA ALA A 188 -11.39 -35.66 -6.35
C ALA A 188 -11.57 -34.22 -6.84
N VAL A 189 -10.91 -33.27 -6.18
CA VAL A 189 -10.75 -31.89 -6.64
C VAL A 189 -9.38 -31.74 -7.27
N THR A 190 -9.33 -31.39 -8.56
CA THR A 190 -8.09 -31.31 -9.34
C THR A 190 -8.06 -30.10 -10.28
N SER A 191 -6.92 -29.85 -10.93
CA SER A 191 -6.79 -28.80 -11.95
C SER A 191 -6.99 -29.36 -13.36
N ARG A 192 -7.45 -28.52 -14.30
CA ARG A 192 -7.58 -28.89 -15.72
C ARG A 192 -6.29 -29.46 -16.29
N LYS A 193 -5.15 -28.81 -16.02
CA LYS A 193 -3.83 -29.25 -16.50
C LYS A 193 -3.51 -30.68 -16.04
N LYS A 194 -3.80 -31.00 -14.77
CA LYS A 194 -3.52 -32.33 -14.22
C LYS A 194 -4.47 -33.38 -14.79
N PHE A 195 -5.76 -33.08 -14.90
CA PHE A 195 -6.75 -34.00 -15.46
C PHE A 195 -6.42 -34.40 -16.91
N LEU A 196 -6.05 -33.42 -17.75
CA LEU A 196 -5.70 -33.66 -19.14
C LEU A 196 -4.36 -34.39 -19.31
N ALA A 197 -3.45 -34.27 -18.34
CA ALA A 197 -2.19 -35.02 -18.37
C ALA A 197 -2.41 -36.54 -18.21
N THR A 198 -3.44 -36.94 -17.44
CA THR A 198 -3.83 -38.35 -17.29
C THR A 198 -4.94 -38.79 -18.24
N ASN A 199 -5.73 -37.85 -18.80
CA ASN A 199 -6.85 -38.11 -19.71
C ASN A 199 -6.82 -37.18 -20.94
N PRO A 200 -5.84 -37.32 -21.85
CA PRO A 200 -5.66 -36.40 -22.97
C PRO A 200 -6.87 -36.36 -23.92
N ASP A 201 -7.57 -37.48 -24.10
CA ASP A 201 -8.72 -37.58 -25.02
C ASP A 201 -10.03 -37.01 -24.45
N LYS A 202 -10.07 -36.73 -23.13
CA LYS A 202 -11.28 -36.24 -22.44
C LYS A 202 -11.42 -34.72 -22.45
N GLY A 203 -10.60 -34.00 -23.23
CA GLY A 203 -10.63 -32.54 -23.30
C GLY A 203 -11.95 -31.96 -23.80
N ALA A 204 -12.64 -32.65 -24.71
CA ALA A 204 -13.93 -32.21 -25.27
C ALA A 204 -15.10 -32.26 -24.26
N LEU A 205 -14.92 -32.98 -23.14
CA LEU A 205 -15.93 -33.06 -22.07
C LEU A 205 -15.91 -31.82 -21.16
N LEU A 206 -14.81 -31.06 -21.18
CA LEU A 206 -14.64 -29.91 -20.32
C LEU A 206 -15.24 -28.66 -20.97
N PRO A 207 -15.89 -27.78 -20.19
CA PRO A 207 -16.33 -26.48 -20.71
C PRO A 207 -15.13 -25.67 -21.20
N GLU A 208 -15.39 -24.68 -22.07
CA GLU A 208 -14.35 -23.78 -22.55
C GLU A 208 -13.60 -23.12 -21.37
N THR A 209 -12.32 -22.81 -21.59
CA THR A 209 -11.54 -22.12 -20.58
C THR A 209 -12.01 -20.67 -20.51
N ALA A 210 -12.42 -20.21 -19.34
CA ALA A 210 -12.84 -18.82 -19.12
C ALA A 210 -11.84 -18.12 -18.18
N ALA A 211 -11.92 -16.78 -18.15
CA ALA A 211 -11.23 -16.00 -17.13
C ALA A 211 -11.75 -16.38 -15.73
N GLY A 212 -10.83 -16.67 -14.83
CA GLY A 212 -11.05 -17.04 -13.44
C GLY A 212 -10.10 -18.13 -12.98
N LEU A 213 -10.32 -18.53 -11.74
CA LEU A 213 -9.82 -19.79 -11.21
C LEU A 213 -10.83 -20.88 -11.52
N GLU A 214 -10.38 -22.09 -11.76
CA GLU A 214 -11.28 -23.24 -11.91
C GLU A 214 -10.69 -24.47 -11.19
N CYS A 215 -11.56 -25.27 -10.62
CA CYS A 215 -11.26 -26.63 -10.21
C CYS A 215 -12.21 -27.61 -10.90
N LEU A 216 -11.67 -28.78 -11.22
CA LEU A 216 -12.44 -29.89 -11.75
C LEU A 216 -12.78 -30.84 -10.61
N ILE A 217 -14.03 -31.27 -10.57
CA ILE A 217 -14.53 -32.27 -9.65
C ILE A 217 -14.69 -33.58 -10.41
N LEU A 218 -14.07 -34.63 -9.89
CA LEU A 218 -14.24 -35.99 -10.36
C LEU A 218 -15.06 -36.78 -9.35
N MET A 219 -15.95 -37.63 -9.85
CA MET A 219 -16.71 -38.60 -9.07
C MET A 219 -16.42 -39.98 -9.65
N ASP A 220 -15.92 -40.90 -8.81
CA ASP A 220 -15.52 -42.27 -9.18
C ASP A 220 -14.59 -42.32 -10.41
N GLY A 221 -13.66 -41.36 -10.48
CA GLY A 221 -12.68 -41.22 -11.57
C GLY A 221 -13.21 -40.55 -12.84
N GLU A 222 -14.51 -40.26 -12.93
CA GLU A 222 -15.13 -39.60 -14.07
C GLU A 222 -15.37 -38.11 -13.82
N TYR A 223 -15.35 -37.32 -14.89
CA TYR A 223 -15.59 -35.87 -14.82
C TYR A 223 -17.03 -35.58 -14.40
N ALA A 224 -17.21 -34.88 -13.28
CA ALA A 224 -18.53 -34.57 -12.72
C ALA A 224 -18.91 -33.09 -12.87
N ALA A 225 -17.97 -32.16 -12.65
CA ALA A 225 -18.21 -30.74 -12.86
C ALA A 225 -16.92 -29.91 -12.95
N THR A 226 -17.05 -28.70 -13.50
CA THR A 226 -16.09 -27.61 -13.33
C THR A 226 -16.70 -26.56 -12.42
N ILE A 227 -16.03 -26.25 -11.31
CA ILE A 227 -16.39 -25.12 -10.45
C ILE A 227 -15.49 -23.95 -10.84
N ARG A 228 -16.09 -22.85 -11.25
CA ARG A 228 -15.39 -21.61 -11.58
C ARG A 228 -15.45 -20.66 -10.39
N LEU A 229 -14.31 -20.11 -10.03
CA LEU A 229 -14.13 -19.16 -8.96
C LEU A 229 -13.52 -17.88 -9.50
N ARG A 230 -13.87 -16.75 -8.89
CA ARG A 230 -13.26 -15.48 -9.23
C ARG A 230 -13.05 -14.66 -7.98
N ASP A 231 -11.95 -13.94 -7.92
CA ASP A 231 -11.69 -12.99 -6.84
C ASP A 231 -12.39 -11.67 -7.19
N ALA A 232 -13.31 -11.24 -6.33
CA ALA A 232 -14.15 -10.09 -6.61
C ALA A 232 -13.30 -8.80 -6.59
N PRO A 233 -13.45 -7.91 -7.61
CA PRO A 233 -12.85 -6.58 -7.58
C PRO A 233 -13.43 -5.78 -6.41
N ARG A 234 -12.64 -4.86 -5.86
CA ARG A 234 -13.11 -3.97 -4.81
C ARG A 234 -14.09 -2.95 -5.36
N ASP A 235 -15.17 -2.70 -4.61
CA ASP A 235 -16.19 -1.72 -4.99
C ASP A 235 -15.60 -0.29 -5.08
N ASP A 236 -14.66 0.02 -4.19
CA ASP A 236 -13.94 1.30 -4.15
C ASP A 236 -12.78 1.39 -5.18
N GLY A 237 -12.50 0.32 -5.92
CA GLY A 237 -11.41 0.25 -6.89
C GLY A 237 -11.57 1.22 -8.05
N LYS A 238 -12.70 1.17 -8.76
CA LYS A 238 -12.93 2.03 -9.93
C LYS A 238 -12.98 3.52 -9.57
N PRO A 239 -13.72 3.95 -8.52
CA PRO A 239 -13.68 5.33 -8.06
C PRO A 239 -12.26 5.80 -7.72
N PHE A 240 -11.49 4.98 -7.00
CA PHE A 240 -10.11 5.29 -6.62
C PHE A 240 -9.22 5.53 -7.85
N ILE A 241 -9.23 4.59 -8.81
CA ILE A 241 -8.41 4.69 -10.04
C ILE A 241 -8.75 5.95 -10.84
N ILE A 242 -10.03 6.29 -10.98
CA ILE A 242 -10.48 7.49 -11.70
C ILE A 242 -9.96 8.77 -11.03
N HIS A 243 -9.87 8.80 -9.69
CA HIS A 243 -9.47 9.98 -8.93
C HIS A 243 -7.95 10.21 -8.88
N LEU A 244 -7.14 9.16 -9.04
CA LEU A 244 -5.68 9.25 -8.92
C LEU A 244 -5.04 10.31 -9.84
N SER A 245 -5.47 10.40 -11.09
CA SER A 245 -4.91 11.38 -12.02
C SER A 245 -5.40 12.81 -11.79
N PRO A 246 -6.71 13.11 -11.80
CA PRO A 246 -7.21 14.48 -11.69
C PRO A 246 -6.95 15.13 -10.32
N ILE A 247 -7.02 14.35 -9.24
CA ILE A 247 -6.91 14.88 -7.86
C ILE A 247 -5.47 14.75 -7.37
N HIS A 248 -4.91 13.55 -7.46
CA HIS A 248 -3.61 13.21 -6.85
C HIS A 248 -2.43 13.34 -7.81
N LYS A 249 -2.67 13.75 -9.07
CA LYS A 249 -1.65 14.03 -10.09
C LYS A 249 -0.78 12.83 -10.45
N PHE A 250 -1.33 11.62 -10.36
CA PHE A 250 -0.70 10.45 -10.95
C PHE A 250 -0.80 10.50 -12.48
N ASN A 251 0.33 10.33 -13.14
CA ASN A 251 0.42 10.36 -14.60
C ASN A 251 0.31 8.96 -15.20
N LYS A 252 0.60 7.94 -14.38
CA LYS A 252 0.73 6.55 -14.81
C LYS A 252 0.13 5.63 -13.76
N VAL A 253 -0.69 4.69 -14.20
CA VAL A 253 -1.37 3.69 -13.37
C VAL A 253 -1.21 2.34 -14.05
N MET A 254 -0.77 1.32 -13.31
CA MET A 254 -0.55 -0.01 -13.87
C MET A 254 -0.87 -1.14 -12.90
N ILE A 255 -1.21 -2.31 -13.45
CA ILE A 255 -1.34 -3.57 -12.72
C ILE A 255 -0.12 -4.44 -13.01
N VAL A 256 0.52 -4.98 -11.97
CA VAL A 256 1.63 -5.92 -12.07
C VAL A 256 1.28 -7.16 -11.25
N SER A 257 1.04 -8.29 -11.93
CA SER A 257 0.55 -9.51 -11.28
C SER A 257 1.22 -10.78 -11.80
N GLY A 258 1.27 -11.80 -10.94
CA GLY A 258 1.67 -13.16 -11.31
C GLY A 258 0.55 -13.97 -11.98
N ASP A 259 -0.67 -13.43 -12.01
CA ASP A 259 -1.84 -14.10 -12.59
C ASP A 259 -1.80 -14.10 -14.12
N ARG A 260 -2.66 -14.94 -14.72
CA ARG A 260 -2.77 -15.07 -16.18
C ARG A 260 -3.22 -13.76 -16.83
N GLU A 261 -2.81 -13.56 -18.08
CA GLU A 261 -3.15 -12.38 -18.88
C GLU A 261 -4.65 -12.12 -18.99
N SER A 262 -5.46 -13.18 -19.09
CA SER A 262 -6.93 -13.07 -19.10
C SER A 262 -7.49 -12.40 -17.85
N GLU A 263 -6.93 -12.72 -16.67
CA GLU A 263 -7.40 -12.18 -15.38
C GLU A 263 -7.02 -10.72 -15.22
N VAL A 264 -5.77 -10.41 -15.55
CA VAL A 264 -5.24 -9.06 -15.40
C VAL A 264 -5.93 -8.12 -16.40
N THR A 265 -6.13 -8.56 -17.65
CA THR A 265 -6.81 -7.76 -18.68
C THR A 265 -8.26 -7.51 -18.31
N TYR A 266 -9.00 -8.54 -17.87
CA TYR A 266 -10.38 -8.39 -17.42
C TYR A 266 -10.52 -7.35 -16.29
N LEU A 267 -9.65 -7.42 -15.28
CA LEU A 267 -9.68 -6.45 -14.18
C LEU A 267 -9.29 -5.04 -14.64
N ALA A 268 -8.27 -4.94 -15.50
CA ALA A 268 -7.81 -3.68 -16.04
C ALA A 268 -8.89 -2.97 -16.86
N ASP A 269 -9.61 -3.69 -17.71
CA ASP A 269 -10.73 -3.16 -18.49
C ASP A 269 -11.87 -2.66 -17.60
N LEU A 270 -12.20 -3.41 -16.54
CA LEU A 270 -13.24 -3.02 -15.58
C LEU A 270 -12.91 -1.72 -14.84
N LEU A 271 -11.64 -1.57 -14.44
CA LEU A 271 -11.12 -0.42 -13.68
C LEU A 271 -10.67 0.75 -14.58
N GLY A 272 -10.53 0.54 -15.89
CA GLY A 272 -10.01 1.53 -16.83
C GLY A 272 -8.49 1.72 -16.78
N ILE A 273 -7.73 0.71 -16.35
CA ILE A 273 -6.27 0.74 -16.29
C ILE A 273 -5.70 0.28 -17.63
N LYS A 274 -4.82 1.08 -18.24
CA LYS A 274 -4.28 0.79 -19.58
C LYS A 274 -3.01 -0.05 -19.58
N GLU A 275 -2.20 0.04 -18.53
CA GLU A 275 -0.92 -0.65 -18.46
C GLU A 275 -1.01 -1.88 -17.56
N THR A 276 -0.71 -3.03 -18.14
CA THR A 276 -0.82 -4.33 -17.47
C THR A 276 0.43 -5.17 -17.71
N TYR A 277 0.88 -5.84 -16.66
CA TYR A 277 1.95 -6.83 -16.70
C TYR A 277 1.47 -8.09 -16.00
N ALA A 278 1.10 -9.10 -16.78
CA ALA A 278 0.60 -10.39 -16.30
C ALA A 278 1.70 -11.46 -16.29
N SER A 279 1.48 -12.57 -15.59
CA SER A 279 2.39 -13.71 -15.48
C SER A 279 3.80 -13.36 -14.99
N GLN A 280 3.93 -12.31 -14.18
CA GLN A 280 5.23 -11.83 -13.69
C GLN A 280 5.68 -12.64 -12.47
N SER A 281 6.93 -13.09 -12.47
CA SER A 281 7.59 -13.61 -11.27
C SER A 281 7.88 -12.48 -10.27
N PRO A 282 8.07 -12.77 -8.97
CA PRO A 282 8.43 -11.76 -7.97
C PRO A 282 9.65 -10.91 -8.38
N GLU A 283 10.66 -11.54 -8.99
CA GLU A 283 11.88 -10.88 -9.44
C GLU A 283 11.59 -9.93 -10.62
N GLN A 284 10.72 -10.35 -11.54
CA GLN A 284 10.26 -9.49 -12.65
C GLN A 284 9.41 -8.32 -12.13
N LYS A 285 8.56 -8.54 -11.12
CA LYS A 285 7.81 -7.45 -10.47
C LYS A 285 8.77 -6.38 -9.94
N VAL A 286 9.81 -6.80 -9.22
CA VAL A 286 10.84 -5.89 -8.67
C VAL A 286 11.51 -5.09 -9.78
N GLU A 287 11.90 -5.73 -10.88
CA GLU A 287 12.57 -5.05 -11.99
C GLU A 287 11.65 -4.00 -12.64
N ILE A 288 10.37 -4.33 -12.85
CA ILE A 288 9.37 -3.38 -13.32
C ILE A 288 9.27 -2.19 -12.36
N VAL A 289 9.12 -2.44 -11.05
CA VAL A 289 9.03 -1.37 -10.05
C VAL A 289 10.27 -0.50 -10.05
N ARG A 290 11.47 -1.08 -10.12
CA ARG A 290 12.74 -0.33 -10.16
C ARG A 290 12.82 0.55 -11.40
N ARG A 291 12.47 0.00 -12.56
CA ARG A 291 12.45 0.75 -13.83
C ARG A 291 11.49 1.94 -13.76
N GLU A 292 10.26 1.73 -13.27
CA GLU A 292 9.28 2.81 -13.15
C GLU A 292 9.70 3.85 -12.11
N THR A 293 10.29 3.41 -10.99
CA THR A 293 10.80 4.28 -9.91
C THR A 293 11.96 5.15 -10.38
N ALA A 294 12.78 4.66 -11.31
CA ALA A 294 13.87 5.43 -11.91
C ALA A 294 13.36 6.55 -12.84
N LEU A 295 12.17 6.38 -13.44
CA LEU A 295 11.54 7.39 -14.30
C LEU A 295 10.79 8.44 -13.50
N ALA A 296 10.04 8.03 -12.48
CA ALA A 296 9.32 8.92 -11.59
C ALA A 296 9.08 8.25 -10.22
N PRO A 297 8.93 9.03 -9.13
CA PRO A 297 8.59 8.47 -7.83
C PRO A 297 7.32 7.61 -7.91
N SER A 298 7.42 6.37 -7.43
CA SER A 298 6.38 5.35 -7.54
C SER A 298 5.70 5.06 -6.20
N LEU A 299 4.41 4.78 -6.26
CA LEU A 299 3.65 4.17 -5.18
C LEU A 299 3.36 2.72 -5.59
N TYR A 300 3.83 1.75 -4.80
CA TYR A 300 3.46 0.34 -4.95
C TYR A 300 2.49 -0.08 -3.87
N MET A 301 1.45 -0.82 -4.26
CA MET A 301 0.39 -1.33 -3.41
C MET A 301 0.29 -2.84 -3.57
N GLY A 302 0.36 -3.59 -2.47
CA GLY A 302 0.37 -5.06 -2.48
C GLY A 302 -0.12 -5.65 -1.16
N ASP A 303 -0.39 -6.96 -1.09
CA ASP A 303 -0.81 -7.64 0.14
C ASP A 303 0.01 -8.92 0.44
N GLY A 304 0.70 -9.45 -0.57
CA GLY A 304 1.31 -10.78 -0.53
C GLY A 304 2.78 -10.79 -0.14
N ILE A 305 3.25 -11.93 0.40
CA ILE A 305 4.68 -12.16 0.74
C ILE A 305 5.56 -11.96 -0.50
N ASN A 306 5.02 -12.30 -1.67
CA ASN A 306 5.69 -12.14 -2.97
C ASN A 306 5.90 -10.67 -3.36
N ASP A 307 5.18 -9.74 -2.76
CA ASP A 307 5.26 -8.32 -3.06
C ASP A 307 6.21 -7.56 -2.13
N ALA A 308 6.68 -8.18 -1.04
CA ALA A 308 7.60 -7.54 -0.10
C ALA A 308 8.84 -6.90 -0.76
N PRO A 309 9.54 -7.58 -1.71
CA PRO A 309 10.67 -6.97 -2.41
C PRO A 309 10.28 -5.81 -3.34
N ALA A 310 9.09 -5.89 -3.95
CA ALA A 310 8.56 -4.86 -4.84
C ALA A 310 8.15 -3.60 -4.05
N LEU A 311 7.48 -3.79 -2.91
CA LEU A 311 7.13 -2.75 -1.93
C LEU A 311 8.36 -1.97 -1.48
N ALA A 312 9.43 -2.68 -1.10
CA ALA A 312 10.68 -2.07 -0.64
C ALA A 312 11.42 -1.31 -1.77
N SER A 313 11.29 -1.76 -3.02
CA SER A 313 11.95 -1.13 -4.17
C SER A 313 11.25 0.15 -4.67
N ALA A 314 9.99 0.36 -4.30
CA ALA A 314 9.23 1.54 -4.68
C ALA A 314 9.69 2.81 -3.94
N THR A 315 9.24 4.00 -4.39
CA THR A 315 9.44 5.22 -3.59
C THR A 315 8.62 5.17 -2.31
N VAL A 316 7.39 4.68 -2.39
CA VAL A 316 6.51 4.39 -1.27
C VAL A 316 5.88 3.02 -1.50
N GLY A 317 5.96 2.13 -0.51
CA GLY A 317 5.26 0.85 -0.48
C GLY A 317 4.15 0.83 0.57
N ILE A 318 2.94 0.47 0.16
CA ILE A 318 1.77 0.31 1.03
C ILE A 318 1.29 -1.15 1.00
N ALA A 319 1.16 -1.77 2.17
CA ALA A 319 0.59 -3.10 2.31
C ALA A 319 -0.88 -3.07 2.75
N PHE A 320 -1.67 -4.07 2.34
CA PHE A 320 -3.04 -4.31 2.85
C PHE A 320 -3.10 -5.48 3.84
N GLY A 321 -3.91 -5.32 4.88
CA GLY A 321 -4.30 -6.39 5.79
C GLY A 321 -3.28 -6.75 6.89
N GLN A 322 -3.71 -7.64 7.80
CA GLN A 322 -2.93 -8.08 8.97
C GLN A 322 -2.26 -9.46 8.80
N HIS A 323 -2.55 -10.17 7.70
CA HIS A 323 -2.33 -11.63 7.63
C HIS A 323 -0.95 -12.06 7.14
N SER A 324 -0.18 -11.16 6.52
CA SER A 324 1.20 -11.41 6.08
C SER A 324 2.20 -10.59 6.89
N SER A 325 2.83 -11.20 7.90
CA SER A 325 3.83 -10.51 8.73
C SER A 325 5.01 -9.97 7.89
N ILE A 326 5.42 -10.70 6.85
CA ILE A 326 6.56 -10.36 5.99
C ILE A 326 6.23 -9.14 5.10
N THR A 327 5.04 -9.10 4.49
CA THR A 327 4.63 -7.97 3.65
C THR A 327 4.43 -6.72 4.47
N ALA A 328 3.83 -6.87 5.66
CA ALA A 328 3.70 -5.78 6.60
C ALA A 328 5.09 -5.27 7.02
N GLU A 329 6.09 -6.12 7.24
CA GLU A 329 7.47 -5.71 7.57
C GLU A 329 8.14 -4.92 6.44
N ALA A 330 7.93 -5.29 5.18
CA ALA A 330 8.57 -4.62 4.05
C ALA A 330 7.91 -3.29 3.63
N ALA A 331 6.66 -3.05 4.04
CA ALA A 331 5.94 -1.83 3.68
C ALA A 331 6.22 -0.67 4.62
N GLY A 332 6.34 0.54 4.06
CA GLY A 332 6.48 1.76 4.85
C GLY A 332 5.18 2.17 5.55
N ALA A 333 4.02 1.77 5.00
CA ALA A 333 2.71 1.92 5.63
C ALA A 333 1.84 0.68 5.42
N VAL A 334 0.96 0.40 6.37
CA VAL A 334 0.03 -0.74 6.34
C VAL A 334 -1.40 -0.23 6.54
N ILE A 335 -2.29 -0.59 5.62
CA ILE A 335 -3.72 -0.33 5.71
C ILE A 335 -4.38 -1.53 6.39
N MET A 336 -4.97 -1.32 7.56
CA MET A 336 -5.55 -2.39 8.38
C MET A 336 -6.88 -2.90 7.82
N GLU A 337 -7.63 -2.01 7.18
CA GLU A 337 -8.89 -2.31 6.53
C GLU A 337 -8.66 -2.69 5.06
N ASN A 338 -9.48 -3.61 4.55
CA ASN A 338 -9.50 -3.94 3.14
C ASN A 338 -10.25 -2.84 2.37
N SER A 339 -9.68 -1.63 2.27
CA SER A 339 -10.29 -0.50 1.54
C SER A 339 -9.25 0.46 0.96
N LEU A 340 -9.44 0.83 -0.30
CA LEU A 340 -8.66 1.84 -1.02
C LEU A 340 -9.01 3.26 -0.57
N VAL A 341 -10.16 3.47 0.07
CA VAL A 341 -10.53 4.73 0.76
C VAL A 341 -9.44 5.13 1.76
N LYS A 342 -8.87 4.18 2.48
CA LYS A 342 -7.80 4.46 3.44
C LYS A 342 -6.49 4.86 2.78
N VAL A 343 -6.23 4.39 1.57
CA VAL A 343 -5.07 4.85 0.79
C VAL A 343 -5.28 6.28 0.33
N ASP A 344 -6.49 6.62 -0.13
CA ASP A 344 -6.87 7.98 -0.47
C ASP A 344 -6.72 8.95 0.72
N GLU A 345 -7.26 8.57 1.89
CA GLU A 345 -7.06 9.31 3.15
C GLU A 345 -5.58 9.53 3.45
N LEU A 346 -4.72 8.52 3.26
CA LEU A 346 -3.28 8.63 3.50
C LEU A 346 -2.61 9.62 2.54
N ILE A 347 -3.00 9.67 1.27
CA ILE A 347 -2.48 10.64 0.30
C ILE A 347 -2.82 12.07 0.76
N HIS A 348 -4.07 12.30 1.19
CA HIS A 348 -4.49 13.60 1.74
C HIS A 348 -3.75 13.97 3.03
N ILE A 349 -3.63 13.05 3.98
CA ILE A 349 -2.85 13.24 5.23
C ILE A 349 -1.42 13.67 4.89
N SER A 350 -0.79 13.02 3.92
CA SER A 350 0.58 13.30 3.51
C SER A 350 0.71 14.67 2.83
N ALA A 351 -0.25 15.04 1.99
CA ALA A 351 -0.28 16.34 1.32
C ALA A 351 -0.49 17.50 2.32
N ASP A 352 -1.42 17.34 3.26
CA ASP A 352 -1.70 18.33 4.31
C ASP A 352 -0.54 18.48 5.27
N MET A 353 0.08 17.37 5.69
CA MET A 353 1.30 17.39 6.49
C MET A 353 2.37 18.24 5.80
N ARG A 354 2.63 17.99 4.51
CA ARG A 354 3.64 18.74 3.74
C ARG A 354 3.31 20.23 3.69
N LYS A 355 2.06 20.59 3.47
CA LYS A 355 1.61 21.99 3.44
C LYS A 355 1.81 22.67 4.79
N ILE A 356 1.43 22.04 5.89
CA ILE A 356 1.58 22.57 7.25
C ILE A 356 3.06 22.73 7.61
N VAL A 357 3.88 21.72 7.31
CA VAL A 357 5.33 21.77 7.52
C VAL A 357 5.94 22.95 6.77
N LEU A 358 5.64 23.12 5.48
CA LEU A 358 6.17 24.23 4.68
C LEU A 358 5.71 25.59 5.21
N GLN A 359 4.45 25.70 5.64
CA GLN A 359 3.92 26.94 6.23
C GLN A 359 4.62 27.30 7.53
N SER A 360 4.75 26.37 8.48
CA SER A 360 5.39 26.63 9.76
C SER A 360 6.89 26.88 9.62
N ALA A 361 7.59 26.06 8.83
CA ALA A 361 9.03 26.17 8.65
C ALA A 361 9.41 27.41 7.85
N LEU A 362 8.91 27.56 6.62
CA LEU A 362 9.29 28.71 5.77
C LEU A 362 8.70 30.01 6.30
N GLY A 363 7.47 29.99 6.82
CA GLY A 363 6.84 31.16 7.43
C GLY A 363 7.60 31.61 8.67
N GLY A 364 7.93 30.70 9.59
CA GLY A 364 8.71 31.02 10.79
C GLY A 364 10.10 31.54 10.44
N MET A 365 10.81 30.88 9.51
CA MET A 365 12.14 31.34 9.06
C MET A 365 12.08 32.72 8.40
N ALA A 366 11.06 33.00 7.59
CA ALA A 366 10.89 34.32 6.97
C ALA A 366 10.67 35.41 8.03
N LEU A 367 9.84 35.14 9.05
CA LEU A 367 9.64 36.07 10.17
C LEU A 367 10.93 36.31 10.95
N SER A 368 11.71 35.27 11.24
CA SER A 368 13.00 35.41 11.92
C SER A 368 14.01 36.21 11.09
N VAL A 369 14.07 36.02 9.76
CA VAL A 369 14.92 36.83 8.87
C VAL A 369 14.51 38.31 8.85
N ILE A 370 13.20 38.59 8.82
CA ILE A 370 12.69 39.96 8.88
C ILE A 370 13.05 40.60 10.23
N ALA A 371 12.81 39.90 11.34
CA ALA A 371 13.15 40.37 12.68
C ALA A 371 14.66 40.61 12.83
N MET A 372 15.49 39.75 12.24
CA MET A 372 16.94 39.92 12.17
C MET A 372 17.34 41.21 11.44
N GLY A 373 16.67 41.55 10.34
CA GLY A 373 16.86 42.82 9.63
C GLY A 373 16.52 44.05 10.48
N PHE A 374 15.41 44.00 11.23
CA PHE A 374 15.05 45.06 12.18
C PHE A 374 16.03 45.18 13.35
N ALA A 375 16.54 44.05 13.86
CA ALA A 375 17.58 44.02 14.89
C ALA A 375 18.89 44.64 14.38
N ALA A 376 19.33 44.30 13.16
CA ALA A 376 20.48 44.91 12.52
C ALA A 376 20.30 46.44 12.31
N GLY A 377 19.08 46.87 12.02
CA GLY A 377 18.69 48.28 11.93
C GLY A 377 18.67 49.04 13.28
N GLY A 378 18.76 48.33 14.41
CA GLY A 378 18.68 48.90 15.76
C GLY A 378 17.26 49.18 16.25
N TYR A 379 16.24 48.67 15.55
CA TYR A 379 14.84 48.84 15.95
C TYR A 379 14.39 47.83 17.02
N ILE A 380 15.16 46.76 17.23
CA ILE A 380 14.87 45.69 18.17
C ILE A 380 16.04 45.56 19.13
N THR A 381 15.78 45.70 20.43
CA THR A 381 16.76 45.43 21.49
C THR A 381 16.91 43.92 21.70
N PRO A 382 18.03 43.43 22.27
CA PRO A 382 18.20 41.99 22.50
C PRO A 382 17.06 41.33 23.28
N VAL A 383 16.55 41.99 24.33
CA VAL A 383 15.43 41.47 25.14
C VAL A 383 14.14 41.42 24.33
N ALA A 384 13.82 42.48 23.57
CA ALA A 384 12.66 42.49 22.69
C ALA A 384 12.78 41.43 21.57
N GLY A 385 13.99 41.21 21.06
CA GLY A 385 14.29 40.19 20.06
C GLY A 385 14.05 38.78 20.58
N ALA A 386 14.49 38.48 21.80
CA ALA A 386 14.21 37.19 22.44
C ALA A 386 12.70 36.93 22.56
N LEU A 387 11.93 37.90 23.07
CA LEU A 387 10.47 37.77 23.20
C LEU A 387 9.78 37.62 21.85
N LEU A 388 10.23 38.35 20.84
CA LEU A 388 9.70 38.25 19.48
C LEU A 388 9.97 36.87 18.87
N GLN A 389 11.16 36.32 19.08
CA GLN A 389 11.52 35.00 18.58
C GLN A 389 10.68 33.89 19.24
N GLU A 390 10.47 33.97 20.55
CA GLU A 390 9.56 33.05 21.26
C GLU A 390 8.11 33.14 20.71
N ALA A 391 7.63 34.35 20.38
CA ALA A 391 6.33 34.52 19.76
C ALA A 391 6.25 33.87 18.37
N ILE A 392 7.31 33.98 17.56
CA ILE A 392 7.42 33.30 16.25
C ILE A 392 7.38 31.77 16.43
N ASP A 393 8.10 31.25 17.42
CA ASP A 393 8.15 29.82 17.70
C ASP A 393 6.79 29.28 18.15
N VAL A 394 6.09 30.00 19.04
CA VAL A 394 4.72 29.66 19.47
C VAL A 394 3.75 29.66 18.28
N LEU A 395 3.85 30.63 17.37
CA LEU A 395 3.02 30.68 16.16
C LEU A 395 3.30 29.49 15.24
N ALA A 396 4.58 29.13 15.04
CA ALA A 396 4.97 27.99 14.23
C ALA A 396 4.47 26.65 14.80
N ILE A 397 4.56 26.49 16.13
CA ILE A 397 4.04 25.34 16.88
C ILE A 397 2.51 25.27 16.78
N ALA A 398 1.81 26.39 17.00
CA ALA A 398 0.37 26.45 16.88
C ALA A 398 -0.12 26.06 15.47
N ASN A 399 0.56 26.52 14.42
CA ASN A 399 0.25 26.12 13.06
C ASN A 399 0.57 24.63 12.80
N ALA A 400 1.65 24.08 13.38
CA ALA A 400 2.00 22.66 13.27
C ALA A 400 0.93 21.77 13.94
N LEU A 401 0.44 22.17 15.13
CA LEU A 401 -0.62 21.47 15.87
C LEU A 401 -1.97 21.45 15.15
N ARG A 402 -2.19 22.33 14.16
CA ARG A 402 -3.39 22.30 13.31
C ARG A 402 -3.62 20.92 12.68
N MET A 403 -2.55 20.17 12.39
CA MET A 403 -2.63 18.81 11.86
C MET A 403 -3.36 17.85 12.82
N THR A 404 -3.27 18.05 14.13
CA THR A 404 -3.96 17.23 15.14
C THR A 404 -5.46 17.54 15.22
N TRP A 405 -5.85 18.77 14.92
CA TRP A 405 -7.22 19.26 15.08
C TRP A 405 -8.07 19.21 13.80
N GLN A 406 -7.48 18.81 12.66
CA GLN A 406 -8.24 18.57 11.44
C GLN A 406 -9.22 17.40 11.65
N LYS A 407 -10.51 17.74 11.83
CA LYS A 407 -11.59 16.76 11.99
C LYS A 407 -12.08 16.16 10.67
N ARG A 408 -11.80 16.80 9.54
CA ARG A 408 -12.22 16.37 8.19
C ARG A 408 -11.01 16.29 7.27
N ILE A 409 -10.45 15.09 7.20
CA ILE A 409 -9.87 14.61 5.95
C ILE A 409 -10.96 13.69 5.41
N GLU A 410 -11.76 14.24 4.50
CA GLU A 410 -12.74 13.49 3.74
C GLU A 410 -11.95 12.79 2.63
N ALA A 411 -12.12 11.47 2.51
CA ALA A 411 -11.67 10.79 1.32
C ALA A 411 -12.50 11.32 0.14
N ASP A 412 -11.86 11.57 -0.99
CA ASP A 412 -12.56 12.06 -2.18
C ASP A 412 -13.40 10.93 -2.82
N ILE A 413 -13.23 9.69 -2.35
CA ILE A 413 -14.05 8.54 -2.70
C ILE A 413 -15.07 8.24 -1.59
N THR A 414 -16.34 8.52 -1.85
CA THR A 414 -17.46 8.08 -1.01
C THR A 414 -17.76 6.62 -1.34
N ASN A 415 -17.78 5.75 -0.32
CA ASN A 415 -18.54 4.50 -0.44
C ASN A 415 -20.00 4.88 -0.67
N GLU A 416 -20.61 4.46 -1.79
CA GLU A 416 -22.04 4.64 -2.05
C GLU A 416 -22.96 3.91 -1.04
N ASN A 417 -22.39 3.23 -0.04
CA ASN A 417 -23.11 2.46 0.99
C ASN A 417 -22.89 3.00 2.41
N ASN A 418 -23.24 4.27 2.67
CA ASN A 418 -23.44 4.76 4.05
C ASN A 418 -24.67 5.66 4.16
#